data_AF-A0A541B126-F1
#
_entry.id   AF-A0A541B126-F1
#
_cell.length_a   1.000
_cell.length_b   1.000
_cell.length_c   1.000
_cell.angle_alpha   90.00
_cell.angle_beta   90.00
_cell.angle_gamma   90.00
#
_symmetry.space_group_name_H-M   'P 1'
#
loop_
_entity.id
_entity.type
_entity.pdbx_description
1 polymer ?
#
loop_
_entity_poly.entity_id
_entity_poly.type
_entity_poly.pdbx_seq_one_letter_code
_entity_poly.pdbx_strand_id
1 'polypeptide(L)'
;MTTTTVPFGAVRAQLRELVSRVAYGGERITITRNGSPAAALVSLDDLRLLEALAEGAPPESADPDESIAIHATLRDVWTALTKPGPRARWWPGFLLDGYPDGDAEIDWDKRRGKVLECVEGETVLMVWGWRAEDTMPRIEVRIDFAVDGEVVTVRIRQEGPGQKPEYWRERLEAWRVHVEAEQDAPARPAA
;
A
#
# COMPACT_ATOMS: atom_id res chain seq x y z
N MET A 1 -29.55 16.80 4.71
CA MET A 1 -29.53 15.37 4.37
C MET A 1 -30.05 14.60 5.55
N THR A 2 -31.07 13.77 5.35
CA THR A 2 -31.64 12.95 6.43
C THR A 2 -31.07 11.55 6.32
N THR A 3 -30.44 11.07 7.38
CA THR A 3 -29.89 9.72 7.49
C THR A 3 -30.70 8.92 8.50
N THR A 4 -31.23 7.78 8.07
CA THR A 4 -32.05 6.88 8.91
C THR A 4 -31.41 5.51 8.98
N THR A 5 -31.47 4.88 10.15
CA THR A 5 -30.94 3.53 10.37
C THR A 5 -32.09 2.53 10.49
N VAL A 6 -32.04 1.43 9.74
CA VAL A 6 -33.09 0.40 9.72
C VAL A 6 -32.46 -1.00 9.89
N PRO A 7 -32.96 -1.84 10.82
CA PRO A 7 -32.50 -3.23 10.93
C PRO A 7 -32.84 -4.07 9.71
N PHE A 8 -31.94 -4.97 9.30
CA PHE A 8 -32.08 -5.84 8.13
C PHE A 8 -33.38 -6.65 8.12
N GLY A 9 -33.82 -7.10 9.29
CA GLY A 9 -35.10 -7.81 9.44
C GLY A 9 -36.33 -6.96 9.09
N ALA A 10 -36.27 -5.64 9.33
CA ALA A 10 -37.35 -4.71 9.01
C ALA A 10 -37.34 -4.27 7.53
N VAL A 11 -36.17 -4.28 6.88
CA VAL A 11 -36.02 -3.88 5.47
C VAL A 11 -36.89 -4.72 4.56
N ARG A 12 -36.95 -6.05 4.74
CA ARG A 12 -37.73 -6.94 3.86
C ARG A 12 -39.22 -6.57 3.82
N ALA A 13 -39.79 -6.13 4.93
CA ALA A 13 -41.20 -5.77 5.03
C ALA A 13 -41.51 -4.38 4.46
N GLN A 14 -40.53 -3.46 4.46
CA GLN A 14 -40.72 -2.05 4.12
C GLN A 14 -39.93 -1.59 2.89
N LEU A 15 -39.29 -2.52 2.17
CA LEU A 15 -38.35 -2.21 1.10
C LEU A 15 -38.91 -1.23 0.06
N ARG A 16 -40.16 -1.41 -0.35
CA ARG A 16 -40.83 -0.51 -1.30
C ARG A 16 -40.85 0.94 -0.81
N GLU A 17 -41.23 1.15 0.45
CA GLU A 17 -41.30 2.48 1.04
C GLU A 17 -39.91 3.11 1.18
N LEU A 18 -38.94 2.32 1.65
CA LEU A 18 -37.55 2.77 1.80
C LEU A 18 -36.96 3.19 0.45
N VAL A 19 -37.21 2.44 -0.63
CA VAL A 19 -36.77 2.79 -1.99
C VAL A 19 -37.42 4.08 -2.47
N SER A 20 -38.74 4.26 -2.27
CA SER A 20 -39.42 5.51 -2.65
C SER A 20 -38.86 6.73 -1.92
N ARG A 21 -38.56 6.59 -0.62
CA ARG A 21 -37.97 7.66 0.20
C ARG A 21 -36.56 8.03 -0.26
N VAL A 22 -35.76 7.04 -0.63
CA VAL A 22 -34.40 7.24 -1.15
C VAL A 22 -34.42 7.88 -2.55
N ALA A 23 -35.26 7.36 -3.44
CA ALA A 23 -35.31 7.80 -4.84
C ALA A 23 -35.90 9.21 -5.00
N TYR A 24 -36.94 9.56 -4.23
CA TYR A 24 -37.68 10.81 -4.41
C TYR A 24 -37.49 11.80 -3.25
N GLY A 25 -37.22 11.30 -2.04
CA GLY A 25 -37.04 12.13 -0.85
C GLY A 25 -35.60 12.54 -0.56
N GLY A 26 -34.62 12.03 -1.31
CA GLY A 26 -33.19 12.30 -1.10
C GLY A 26 -32.67 11.79 0.24
N GLU A 27 -33.35 10.79 0.82
CA GLU A 27 -32.95 10.18 2.08
C GLU A 27 -31.84 9.14 1.86
N ARG A 28 -30.91 9.03 2.81
CA ARG A 28 -29.89 7.98 2.83
C ARG A 28 -30.18 7.03 3.97
N ILE A 29 -30.27 5.74 3.69
CA ILE A 29 -30.72 4.76 4.68
C ILE A 29 -29.62 3.74 4.95
N THR A 30 -29.16 3.66 6.20
CA THR A 30 -28.20 2.65 6.65
C THR A 30 -28.95 1.41 7.12
N ILE A 31 -28.64 0.27 6.50
CA ILE A 31 -29.18 -1.04 6.88
C ILE A 31 -28.22 -1.70 7.87
N THR A 32 -28.73 -2.12 9.03
CA THR A 32 -27.91 -2.80 10.05
C THR A 32 -28.20 -4.29 10.16
N ARG A 33 -27.16 -5.11 10.33
CA ARG A 33 -27.28 -6.54 10.67
C ARG A 33 -26.70 -6.73 12.07
N ASN A 34 -27.49 -7.30 12.99
CA ASN A 34 -27.10 -7.47 14.40
C ASN A 34 -26.64 -6.17 15.09
N GLY A 35 -27.24 -5.03 14.72
CA GLY A 35 -26.88 -3.72 15.28
C GLY A 35 -25.70 -3.03 14.60
N SER A 36 -24.97 -3.70 13.72
CA SER A 36 -23.84 -3.13 12.97
C SER A 36 -24.25 -2.70 11.56
N PRO A 37 -23.77 -1.55 11.03
CA PRO A 37 -23.99 -1.15 9.64
C PRO A 37 -23.51 -2.24 8.67
N ALA A 38 -24.35 -2.60 7.69
CA ALA A 38 -24.08 -3.68 6.74
C ALA A 38 -24.25 -3.26 5.28
N ALA A 39 -25.14 -2.31 4.99
CA ALA A 39 -25.35 -1.76 3.66
C ALA A 39 -25.96 -0.36 3.75
N ALA A 40 -26.00 0.38 2.64
CA ALA A 40 -26.72 1.63 2.52
C ALA A 40 -27.60 1.64 1.26
N LEU A 41 -28.78 2.25 1.36
CA LEU A 41 -29.58 2.65 0.21
C LEU A 41 -29.36 4.14 -0.03
N VAL A 42 -28.97 4.47 -1.26
CA VAL A 42 -28.74 5.83 -1.75
C VAL A 42 -29.47 6.03 -3.08
N SER A 43 -29.70 7.27 -3.47
CA SER A 43 -30.32 7.57 -4.75
C SER A 43 -29.37 7.18 -5.89
N LEU A 44 -29.92 7.01 -7.10
CA LEU A 44 -29.09 6.74 -8.28
C LEU A 44 -28.13 7.89 -8.58
N ASP A 45 -28.50 9.14 -8.28
CA ASP A 45 -27.63 10.29 -8.49
C ASP A 45 -26.46 10.32 -7.48
N ASP A 46 -26.72 9.97 -6.22
CA ASP A 46 -25.67 9.77 -5.23
C ASP A 46 -24.76 8.60 -5.60
N LEU A 47 -25.33 7.50 -6.11
CA LEU A 47 -24.55 6.36 -6.58
C LEU A 47 -23.62 6.77 -7.73
N ARG A 48 -24.12 7.49 -8.73
CA ARG A 48 -23.30 8.00 -9.86
C ARG A 48 -22.19 8.92 -9.39
N LEU A 49 -22.45 9.77 -8.39
CA LEU A 49 -21.41 10.62 -7.80
C LEU A 49 -20.34 9.78 -7.09
N LEU A 50 -20.74 8.75 -6.34
CA LEU A 50 -19.83 7.81 -5.68
C LEU A 50 -19.02 7.02 -6.70
N GLU A 51 -19.63 6.54 -7.79
CA GLU A 51 -18.97 5.84 -8.89
C GLU A 51 -17.94 6.75 -9.59
N ALA A 52 -18.31 8.01 -9.88
CA ALA A 52 -17.38 8.98 -10.48
C ALA A 52 -16.21 9.34 -9.54
N LEU A 53 -16.44 9.37 -8.22
CA LEU A 53 -15.38 9.52 -7.23
C LEU A 53 -14.50 8.27 -7.14
N ALA A 54 -15.10 7.08 -7.27
CA ALA A 54 -14.38 5.81 -7.27
C ALA A 54 -13.53 5.60 -8.53
N GLU A 55 -13.97 6.08 -9.70
CA GLU A 55 -13.16 6.10 -10.94
C GLU A 55 -11.90 6.96 -10.80
N GLY A 56 -11.89 7.94 -9.87
CA GLY A 56 -10.71 8.71 -9.48
C GLY A 56 -9.99 8.20 -8.22
N ALA A 57 -10.54 7.21 -7.52
CA ALA A 57 -9.93 6.59 -6.35
C ALA A 57 -9.06 5.41 -6.81
N PRO A 58 -7.89 5.16 -6.17
CA PRO A 58 -7.17 3.92 -6.38
C PRO A 58 -8.12 2.74 -6.10
N PRO A 59 -8.16 1.71 -6.97
CA PRO A 59 -9.01 0.56 -6.75
C PRO A 59 -8.67 -0.09 -5.41
N GLU A 60 -9.70 -0.57 -4.72
CA GLU A 60 -9.65 -1.42 -3.53
C GLU A 60 -8.45 -2.37 -3.63
N SER A 61 -7.46 -2.11 -2.79
CA SER A 61 -6.12 -2.66 -2.87
C SER A 61 -6.17 -4.18 -2.68
N ALA A 62 -5.87 -4.94 -3.72
CA ALA A 62 -5.18 -6.20 -3.50
C ALA A 62 -3.87 -5.80 -2.82
N ASP A 63 -3.77 -5.98 -1.50
CA ASP A 63 -2.55 -5.72 -0.72
C ASP A 63 -1.43 -6.53 -1.38
N PRO A 64 -0.55 -5.90 -2.18
CA PRO A 64 0.38 -6.64 -3.01
C PRO A 64 1.39 -7.32 -2.09
N ASP A 65 1.70 -8.56 -2.41
CA ASP A 65 2.61 -9.42 -1.67
C ASP A 65 3.51 -10.13 -2.69
N GLU A 66 4.61 -9.47 -3.02
CA GLU A 66 5.50 -9.87 -4.11
C GLU A 66 6.86 -10.24 -3.55
N SER A 67 7.49 -11.28 -4.10
CA SER A 67 8.80 -11.73 -3.65
C SER A 67 9.68 -12.19 -4.79
N ILE A 68 10.99 -12.02 -4.64
CA ILE A 68 12.00 -12.50 -5.59
C ILE A 68 13.20 -13.10 -4.85
N ALA A 69 13.85 -14.08 -5.47
CA ALA A 69 15.13 -14.61 -5.03
C ALA A 69 16.27 -13.85 -5.74
N ILE A 70 17.24 -13.35 -4.96
CA ILE A 70 18.44 -12.68 -5.45
C ILE A 70 19.65 -13.53 -5.09
N HIS A 71 20.46 -13.90 -6.07
CA HIS A 71 21.68 -14.69 -5.85
C HIS A 71 22.82 -13.75 -5.45
N ALA A 72 22.89 -13.41 -4.17
CA ALA A 72 23.88 -12.46 -3.65
C ALA A 72 24.04 -12.60 -2.14
N THR A 73 25.04 -11.93 -1.58
CA THR A 73 25.17 -11.88 -0.11
C THR A 73 24.10 -10.94 0.48
N LEU A 74 23.65 -11.23 1.70
CA LEU A 74 22.73 -10.36 2.42
C LEU A 74 23.25 -8.91 2.50
N ARG A 75 24.56 -8.75 2.70
CA ARG A 75 25.20 -7.44 2.76
C ARG A 75 25.03 -6.64 1.47
N ASP A 76 25.19 -7.28 0.31
CA ASP A 76 25.06 -6.60 -0.99
C ASP A 76 23.61 -6.19 -1.24
N VAL A 77 22.68 -7.10 -0.97
CA VAL A 77 21.23 -6.83 -1.07
C VAL A 77 20.83 -5.70 -0.13
N TRP A 78 21.22 -5.77 1.14
CA TRP A 78 20.93 -4.75 2.15
C TRP A 78 21.55 -3.40 1.83
N THR A 79 22.79 -3.38 1.34
CA THR A 79 23.51 -2.16 0.94
C THR A 79 22.83 -1.49 -0.26
N ALA A 80 22.37 -2.29 -1.23
CA ALA A 80 21.66 -1.81 -2.41
C ALA A 80 20.34 -1.09 -2.07
N LEU A 81 19.69 -1.46 -0.97
CA LEU A 81 18.50 -0.76 -0.46
C LEU A 81 18.86 0.42 0.45
N THR A 82 19.71 0.22 1.46
CA THR A 82 19.86 1.20 2.54
C THR A 82 20.81 2.34 2.20
N LYS A 83 21.77 2.14 1.28
CA LYS A 83 22.71 3.21 0.88
C LYS A 83 22.12 4.05 -0.25
N PRO A 84 22.08 5.39 -0.12
CA PRO A 84 21.51 6.28 -1.14
C PRO A 84 22.14 6.11 -2.53
N GLY A 85 23.47 5.93 -2.60
CA GLY A 85 24.20 5.82 -3.86
C GLY A 85 23.79 4.60 -4.70
N PRO A 86 23.94 3.37 -4.18
CA PRO A 86 23.44 2.15 -4.84
C PRO A 86 21.94 2.20 -5.12
N ARG A 87 21.12 2.59 -4.13
CA ARG A 87 19.66 2.64 -4.26
C ARG A 87 19.20 3.50 -5.44
N ALA A 88 19.77 4.69 -5.60
CA ALA A 88 19.39 5.61 -6.68
C ALA A 88 19.64 5.05 -8.10
N ARG A 89 20.48 4.00 -8.25
CA ARG A 89 20.78 3.39 -9.55
C ARG A 89 19.65 2.51 -10.08
N TRP A 90 18.87 1.89 -9.19
CA TRP A 90 17.80 0.96 -9.56
C TRP A 90 16.41 1.44 -9.10
N TRP A 91 16.35 2.27 -8.07
CA TRP A 91 15.13 2.90 -7.57
C TRP A 91 15.27 4.43 -7.50
N PRO A 92 15.32 5.11 -8.66
CA PRO A 92 15.38 6.56 -8.68
C PRO A 92 14.10 7.14 -8.07
N GLY A 93 14.24 8.24 -7.32
CA GLY A 93 13.12 8.91 -6.65
C GLY A 93 12.69 8.29 -5.32
N PHE A 94 13.29 7.17 -4.89
CA PHE A 94 13.05 6.58 -3.58
C PHE A 94 14.10 7.03 -2.55
N LEU A 95 13.63 7.80 -1.57
CA LEU A 95 14.40 8.18 -0.39
C LEU A 95 14.08 7.21 0.74
N LEU A 96 15.12 6.68 1.35
CA LEU A 96 15.03 5.83 2.53
C LEU A 96 16.23 6.10 3.42
N ASP A 97 15.96 6.56 4.62
CA ASP A 97 16.90 6.59 5.71
C ASP A 97 16.99 5.18 6.34
N GLY A 98 18.15 4.53 6.23
CA GLY A 98 18.36 3.15 6.68
C GLY A 98 18.47 2.98 8.20
N TYR A 99 17.60 3.62 8.98
CA TYR A 99 17.54 3.54 10.43
C TYR A 99 16.12 3.85 10.93
N PRO A 100 15.71 3.33 12.12
CA PRO A 100 14.40 3.65 12.71
C PRO A 100 14.21 5.15 12.92
N ASP A 101 12.97 5.63 12.81
CA ASP A 101 12.57 7.05 12.80
C ASP A 101 13.09 7.89 11.62
N GLY A 102 13.86 7.27 10.72
CA GLY A 102 14.30 7.85 9.46
C GLY A 102 13.13 8.23 8.54
N ASP A 103 13.39 9.10 7.58
CA ASP A 103 12.41 9.49 6.58
C ASP A 103 12.39 8.50 5.40
N ALA A 104 11.20 8.29 4.84
CA ALA A 104 10.99 7.53 3.61
C ALA A 104 10.13 8.34 2.64
N GLU A 105 10.59 8.57 1.42
CA GLU A 105 9.84 9.33 0.40
C GLU A 105 9.80 8.55 -0.90
N ILE A 106 8.64 8.57 -1.55
CA ILE A 106 8.33 7.84 -2.78
C ILE A 106 7.77 8.82 -3.80
N ASP A 107 7.94 8.51 -5.09
CA ASP A 107 7.57 9.42 -6.18
C ASP A 107 6.06 9.49 -6.43
N TRP A 108 5.34 8.41 -6.12
CA TRP A 108 3.89 8.30 -6.30
C TRP A 108 3.05 8.74 -5.10
N ASP A 109 3.67 9.08 -3.96
CA ASP A 109 2.98 9.71 -2.83
C ASP A 109 3.82 10.86 -2.28
N LYS A 110 3.25 12.07 -2.32
CA LYS A 110 3.94 13.29 -1.87
C LYS A 110 4.03 13.41 -0.35
N ARG A 111 3.35 12.53 0.40
CA ARG A 111 3.47 12.49 1.85
C ARG A 111 4.88 12.02 2.21
N ARG A 112 5.44 12.65 3.24
CA ARG A 112 6.68 12.18 3.84
C ARG A 112 6.34 10.96 4.69
N GLY A 113 6.98 9.84 4.40
CA GLY A 113 6.86 8.57 5.14
C GLY A 113 7.87 8.48 6.27
N LYS A 114 7.67 7.50 7.15
CA LYS A 114 8.58 7.18 8.26
C LYS A 114 8.99 5.74 8.26
N VAL A 115 10.23 5.49 8.64
CA VAL A 115 10.78 4.16 8.88
C VAL A 115 10.45 3.78 10.32
N LEU A 116 9.57 2.80 10.51
CA LEU A 116 9.20 2.30 11.84
C LEU A 116 10.21 1.26 12.32
N GLU A 117 10.65 0.38 11.42
CA GLU A 117 11.60 -0.70 11.72
C GLU A 117 12.64 -0.77 10.61
N CYS A 118 13.89 -1.00 10.99
CA CYS A 118 15.01 -1.20 10.06
C CYS A 118 16.01 -2.13 10.72
N VAL A 119 15.78 -3.43 10.54
CA VAL A 119 16.58 -4.51 11.12
C VAL A 119 17.31 -5.23 9.99
N GLU A 120 18.64 -5.18 10.02
CA GLU A 120 19.50 -5.73 8.97
C GLU A 120 19.23 -7.22 8.75
N GLY A 121 18.82 -7.56 7.53
CA GLY A 121 18.53 -8.93 7.13
C GLY A 121 17.24 -9.53 7.66
N GLU A 122 16.41 -8.75 8.35
CA GLU A 122 15.08 -9.17 8.77
C GLU A 122 14.01 -8.37 8.04
N THR A 123 13.89 -7.07 8.36
CA THR A 123 12.77 -6.26 7.88
C THR A 123 13.12 -4.77 7.79
N VAL A 124 12.58 -4.10 6.78
CA VAL A 124 12.40 -2.64 6.73
C VAL A 124 10.91 -2.34 6.64
N LEU A 125 10.38 -1.62 7.64
CA LEU A 125 8.97 -1.22 7.71
C LEU A 125 8.84 0.28 7.55
N MET A 126 8.03 0.69 6.58
CA MET A 126 7.76 2.09 6.27
C MET A 126 6.27 2.40 6.31
N VAL A 127 5.92 3.61 6.74
CA VAL A 127 4.54 4.05 6.83
C VAL A 127 4.35 5.47 6.28
N TRP A 128 3.27 5.68 5.56
CA TRP A 128 2.78 6.98 5.10
C TRP A 128 1.37 7.23 5.64
N GLY A 129 1.02 8.49 5.88
CA GLY A 129 -0.31 8.84 6.39
C GLY A 129 -0.54 8.44 7.86
N TRP A 130 0.50 8.46 8.70
CA TRP A 130 0.39 8.11 10.12
C TRP A 130 -0.18 9.25 10.98
N ARG A 131 -0.30 10.47 10.43
CA ARG A 131 -0.80 11.62 11.20
C ARG A 131 -2.32 11.62 11.20
N ALA A 132 -2.90 11.96 12.35
CA ALA A 132 -4.36 12.06 12.52
C ALA A 132 -5.01 13.11 11.61
N GLU A 133 -4.22 14.03 11.06
CA GLU A 133 -4.65 15.09 10.14
C GLU A 133 -4.68 14.63 8.67
N ASP A 134 -4.12 13.45 8.35
CA ASP A 134 -4.14 12.91 7.00
C ASP A 134 -5.55 12.41 6.67
N THR A 135 -6.17 13.03 5.66
CA THR A 135 -7.48 12.62 5.12
C THR A 135 -7.41 11.42 4.19
N MET A 136 -6.20 11.04 3.77
CA MET A 136 -5.92 9.86 2.95
C MET A 136 -5.57 8.66 3.82
N PRO A 137 -5.91 7.41 3.41
CA PRO A 137 -5.65 6.24 4.23
C PRO A 137 -4.15 6.02 4.45
N ARG A 138 -3.83 5.36 5.56
CA ARG A 138 -2.47 4.91 5.88
C ARG A 138 -1.99 3.92 4.82
N ILE A 139 -0.74 4.07 4.41
CA ILE A 139 -0.05 3.12 3.55
C ILE A 139 1.09 2.55 4.37
N GLU A 140 1.17 1.22 4.43
CA GLU A 140 2.29 0.51 5.05
C GLU A 140 3.02 -0.27 3.96
N VAL A 141 4.35 -0.17 3.91
CA VAL A 141 5.19 -0.99 3.03
C VAL A 141 6.23 -1.70 3.89
N ARG A 142 6.22 -3.03 3.84
CA ARG A 142 7.16 -3.89 4.56
C ARG A 142 8.03 -4.63 3.55
N ILE A 143 9.34 -4.56 3.74
CA ILE A 143 10.33 -5.31 2.98
C ILE A 143 10.96 -6.32 3.92
N ASP A 144 10.67 -7.59 3.72
CA ASP A 144 11.18 -8.70 4.50
C ASP A 144 12.32 -9.40 3.74
N PHE A 145 13.32 -9.89 4.48
CA PHE A 145 14.48 -10.59 3.95
C PHE A 145 14.56 -11.99 4.57
N ALA A 146 14.84 -12.99 3.74
CA ALA A 146 15.13 -14.35 4.20
C ALA A 146 16.37 -14.88 3.49
N VAL A 147 17.35 -15.34 4.26
CA VAL A 147 18.61 -15.86 3.73
C VAL A 147 18.58 -17.38 3.69
N ASP A 148 18.83 -17.94 2.50
CA ASP A 148 18.99 -19.38 2.26
C ASP A 148 20.29 -19.61 1.48
N GLY A 149 21.36 -19.93 2.20
CA GLY A 149 22.69 -20.14 1.62
C GLY A 149 23.22 -18.87 0.93
N GLU A 150 23.42 -18.94 -0.38
CA GLU A 150 23.88 -17.82 -1.23
C GLU A 150 22.73 -17.05 -1.89
N VAL A 151 21.48 -17.35 -1.51
CA VAL A 151 20.28 -16.72 -2.05
C VAL A 151 19.59 -15.94 -0.95
N VAL A 152 19.22 -14.70 -1.26
CA VAL A 152 18.42 -13.84 -0.39
C VAL A 152 17.06 -13.67 -1.05
N THR A 153 16.02 -14.16 -0.38
CA THR A 153 14.64 -13.88 -0.79
C THR A 153 14.23 -12.53 -0.22
N VAL A 154 13.87 -11.61 -1.10
CA VAL A 154 13.32 -10.30 -0.75
C VAL A 154 11.82 -10.32 -1.03
N ARG A 155 11.03 -9.91 -0.04
CA ARG A 155 9.57 -9.87 -0.13
C ARG A 155 9.07 -8.47 0.20
N ILE A 156 8.27 -7.87 -0.68
CA ILE A 156 7.61 -6.59 -0.45
C ILE A 156 6.12 -6.82 -0.26
N ARG A 157 5.61 -6.34 0.87
CA ARG A 157 4.17 -6.29 1.17
C ARG A 157 3.73 -4.85 1.32
N GLN A 158 2.59 -4.50 0.75
CA GLN A 158 1.97 -3.20 0.98
C GLN A 158 0.55 -3.39 1.51
N GLU A 159 0.19 -2.64 2.54
CA GLU A 159 -1.17 -2.53 3.03
C GLU A 159 -1.69 -1.11 2.76
N GLY A 160 -2.93 -1.02 2.27
CA GLY A 160 -3.59 0.25 1.96
C GLY A 160 -3.40 0.76 0.52
N PRO A 161 -3.84 1.99 0.23
CA PRO A 161 -3.97 2.51 -1.13
C PRO A 161 -2.61 2.97 -1.69
N GLY A 162 -1.79 2.03 -2.12
CA GLY A 162 -0.52 2.31 -2.79
C GLY A 162 -0.50 1.81 -4.23
N GLN A 163 0.66 1.29 -4.64
CA GLN A 163 0.88 0.80 -5.98
C GLN A 163 0.30 -0.60 -6.20
N LYS A 164 0.11 -0.93 -7.49
CA LYS A 164 -0.34 -2.25 -7.92
C LYS A 164 0.78 -3.30 -7.81
N PRO A 165 0.45 -4.60 -7.74
CA PRO A 165 1.45 -5.67 -7.66
C PRO A 165 2.50 -5.62 -8.79
N GLU A 166 2.11 -5.20 -10.00
CA GLU A 166 3.02 -5.10 -11.15
C GLU A 166 4.19 -4.14 -10.90
N TYR A 167 3.93 -2.99 -10.26
CA TYR A 167 4.97 -2.02 -9.91
C TYR A 167 6.01 -2.65 -8.98
N TRP A 168 5.55 -3.39 -7.96
CA TRP A 168 6.42 -4.04 -6.99
C TRP A 168 7.25 -5.15 -7.61
N ARG A 169 6.67 -5.95 -8.51
CA ARG A 169 7.41 -6.95 -9.30
C ARG A 169 8.52 -6.31 -10.14
N GLU A 170 8.23 -5.19 -10.81
CA GLU A 170 9.24 -4.46 -11.57
C GLU A 170 10.38 -3.93 -10.69
N ARG A 171 10.07 -3.40 -9.50
CA ARG A 171 11.09 -2.93 -8.55
C ARG A 171 11.97 -4.07 -8.03
N LEU A 172 11.36 -5.20 -7.66
CA LEU A 172 12.09 -6.40 -7.21
C LEU A 172 13.03 -6.93 -8.30
N GLU A 173 12.57 -6.98 -9.55
CA GLU A 173 13.39 -7.41 -10.68
C GLU A 173 14.55 -6.43 -10.94
N ALA A 174 14.30 -5.12 -10.91
CA ALA A 174 15.36 -4.11 -11.05
C ALA A 174 16.41 -4.23 -9.93
N TRP A 175 15.99 -4.52 -8.69
CA TRP A 175 16.89 -4.75 -7.58
C TRP A 175 17.77 -5.98 -7.80
N ARG A 176 17.17 -7.11 -8.19
CA ARG A 176 17.89 -8.35 -8.50
C ARG A 176 18.95 -8.12 -9.57
N VAL A 177 18.56 -7.52 -10.70
CA VAL A 177 19.47 -7.21 -11.82
C VAL A 177 20.60 -6.29 -11.38
N HIS A 178 20.32 -5.27 -10.56
CA HIS A 178 21.34 -4.36 -10.07
C HIS A 178 22.37 -5.05 -9.18
N VAL A 179 21.92 -5.84 -8.20
CA VAL A 179 22.82 -6.52 -7.25
C VAL A 179 23.65 -7.57 -7.96
N GLU A 180 23.03 -8.43 -8.77
CA GLU A 180 23.74 -9.49 -9.51
C GLU A 180 24.76 -8.90 -10.50
N ALA A 181 24.45 -7.75 -11.12
CA ALA A 181 25.39 -7.05 -12.01
C ALA A 181 26.58 -6.40 -11.26
N GLU A 182 26.39 -5.92 -10.02
CA GLU A 182 27.51 -5.40 -9.21
C GLU A 182 28.45 -6.50 -8.72
N GLN A 183 27.97 -7.74 -8.59
CA GLN A 183 28.80 -8.88 -8.23
C GLN A 183 29.72 -9.36 -9.36
N ASP A 184 29.28 -9.25 -10.61
CA ASP A 184 30.07 -9.59 -11.80
C ASP A 184 31.03 -8.46 -12.21
N ALA A 185 30.94 -7.28 -11.58
CA ALA A 185 31.83 -6.17 -11.86
C ALA A 185 33.25 -6.47 -11.35
N PRO A 186 34.31 -6.25 -12.17
CA PRO A 186 35.68 -6.49 -11.73
C PRO A 186 36.00 -5.63 -10.51
N ALA A 187 36.60 -6.26 -9.49
CA ALA A 187 36.95 -5.64 -8.22
C ALA A 187 37.59 -4.26 -8.45
N ARG A 188 36.88 -3.21 -8.05
CA ARG A 188 37.35 -1.82 -8.18
C ARG A 188 38.66 -1.69 -7.41
N PRO A 189 39.76 -1.21 -8.02
CA PRO A 189 41.01 -1.07 -7.29
C PRO A 189 40.80 -0.11 -6.12
N ALA A 190 41.15 -0.55 -4.92
CA ALA A 190 41.18 0.29 -3.74
C ALA A 190 42.14 1.47 -4.01
N ALA A 191 41.60 2.68 -3.93
CA ALA A 191 42.37 3.93 -3.98
C ALA A 191 42.74 4.36 -2.55
#